data_AF-A0A380G3H2-F1
#
_entry.id   AF-A0A380G3H2-F1
#
_cell.length_a   1.000
_cell.length_b   1.000
_cell.length_c   1.000
_cell.angle_alpha   90.00
_cell.angle_beta   90.00
_cell.angle_gamma   90.00
#
_symmetry.space_group_name_H-M   'P 1'
#
loop_
_entity.id
_entity.type
_entity.pdbx_description
1 polymer ?
#
loop_
_entity_poly.entity_id
_entity_poly.type
_entity_poly.pdbx_seq_one_letter_code
_entity_poly.pdbx_strand_id
1 'polypeptide(L)'
;MPQIIMLIITITCILYIVYCLVKDKPIINVFLAAVVQSILLFLVRFLWIKESFSKALISSFDLLTIAVVIIYLIYKLNKRIKHQNK
;
A
#
# COMPACT_ATOMS: atom_id res chain seq x y z
N MET A 1 5.15 -2.51 -23.03
CA MET A 1 4.96 -3.80 -22.29
C MET A 1 4.89 -3.62 -20.78
N PRO A 2 5.90 -3.08 -20.05
CA PRO A 2 5.87 -3.01 -18.58
C PRO A 2 4.78 -2.08 -18.01
N GLN A 3 4.37 -1.07 -18.78
CA GLN A 3 3.25 -0.18 -18.42
C GLN A 3 1.90 -0.90 -18.35
N ILE A 4 1.68 -1.91 -19.20
CA ILE A 4 0.44 -2.70 -19.19
C ILE A 4 0.37 -3.54 -17.91
N ILE A 5 1.50 -4.12 -17.49
CA ILE A 5 1.62 -4.89 -16.25
C ILE A 5 1.34 -3.99 -15.04
N MET A 6 1.92 -2.78 -15.01
CA MET A 6 1.61 -1.81 -13.96
C MET A 6 0.11 -1.47 -13.91
N LEU A 7 -0.53 -1.27 -15.06
CA LEU A 7 -1.97 -0.99 -15.13
C LEU A 7 -2.82 -2.13 -14.56
N ILE A 8 -2.49 -3.38 -14.91
CA ILE A 8 -3.19 -4.57 -14.38
C ILE A 8 -3.06 -4.65 -12.85
N ILE A 9 -1.84 -4.41 -12.32
CA ILE A 9 -1.58 -4.40 -10.88
C ILE A 9 -2.41 -3.31 -10.20
N THR A 10 -2.45 -2.10 -10.77
CA THR A 10 -3.22 -0.98 -10.21
C THR A 10 -4.72 -1.24 -10.24
N ILE A 11 -5.28 -1.73 -11.35
CA ILE A 11 -6.71 -2.06 -11.47
C ILE A 11 -7.10 -3.15 -10.46
N THR A 12 -6.27 -4.19 -10.32
CA THR A 12 -6.51 -5.27 -9.36
C THR A 12 -6.50 -4.76 -7.93
N CYS A 13 -5.58 -3.84 -7.60
CA CYS A 13 -5.56 -3.24 -6.26
C CYS A 13 -6.81 -2.39 -6.00
N ILE A 14 -7.23 -1.55 -6.95
CA ILE A 14 -8.47 -0.75 -6.81
C ILE A 14 -9.68 -1.66 -6.58
N LEU A 15 -9.82 -2.75 -7.36
CA LEU A 15 -10.89 -3.73 -7.16
C LEU A 15 -10.86 -4.36 -5.75
N TYR A 16 -9.66 -4.69 -5.25
CA TYR A 16 -9.50 -5.26 -3.92
C TYR A 16 -9.83 -4.25 -2.80
N ILE A 17 -9.45 -2.98 -2.98
CA ILE A 17 -9.80 -1.90 -2.05
C ILE A 17 -11.32 -1.74 -2.01
N VAL A 18 -11.99 -1.64 -3.17
CA VAL A 18 -13.44 -1.55 -3.27
C VAL A 18 -14.12 -2.74 -2.61
N TYR A 19 -13.63 -3.96 -2.87
CA TYR A 19 -14.16 -5.17 -2.22
C TYR A 19 -14.00 -5.13 -0.69
N CYS A 20 -12.86 -4.68 -0.19
CA CYS A 20 -12.64 -4.53 1.26
C CYS A 20 -13.55 -3.47 1.88
N LEU A 21 -13.81 -2.36 1.17
CA LEU A 21 -14.76 -1.33 1.61
C LEU A 21 -16.20 -1.85 1.64
N VAL A 22 -16.65 -2.55 0.60
CA VAL A 22 -18.00 -3.12 0.52
C VAL A 22 -18.24 -4.19 1.58
N LYS A 23 -17.20 -4.92 2.01
CA LYS A 23 -17.29 -5.98 3.01
C LYS A 23 -16.93 -5.54 4.43
N ASP A 24 -16.76 -4.24 4.68
CA ASP A 24 -16.31 -3.68 5.97
C ASP A 24 -15.11 -4.45 6.55
N LYS A 25 -14.21 -4.90 5.68
CA LYS A 25 -13.00 -5.62 6.08
C LYS A 25 -12.11 -4.65 6.86
N PRO A 26 -11.35 -5.14 7.84
CA PRO A 26 -10.50 -4.29 8.64
C PRO A 26 -9.54 -3.50 7.72
N ILE A 27 -9.38 -2.20 8.00
CA ILE A 27 -8.50 -1.28 7.25
C ILE A 27 -7.07 -1.82 7.11
N ILE A 28 -6.62 -2.69 8.03
CA ILE A 28 -5.32 -3.38 7.93
C ILE A 28 -5.19 -4.23 6.66
N ASN A 29 -6.29 -4.76 6.12
CA ASN A 29 -6.28 -5.60 4.92
C ASN A 29 -6.11 -4.76 3.65
N VAL A 30 -6.77 -3.60 3.60
CA VAL A 30 -6.59 -2.58 2.54
C VAL A 30 -5.16 -2.06 2.56
N PHE A 31 -4.65 -1.81 3.76
CA PHE A 31 -3.27 -1.39 3.97
C PHE A 31 -2.26 -2.42 3.47
N LEU A 32 -2.42 -3.69 3.86
CA LEU A 32 -1.52 -4.76 3.43
C LEU A 32 -1.56 -4.93 1.89
N ALA A 33 -2.74 -4.80 1.28
CA ALA A 33 -2.88 -4.85 -0.17
C ALA A 33 -2.15 -3.70 -0.88
N ALA A 34 -2.23 -2.46 -0.36
CA ALA A 34 -1.50 -1.32 -0.90
C ALA A 34 0.03 -1.48 -0.75
N VAL A 35 0.50 -2.05 0.36
CA VAL A 35 1.92 -2.37 0.57
C VAL A 35 2.39 -3.43 -0.43
N VAL A 36 1.63 -4.52 -0.59
CA VAL A 36 1.94 -5.59 -1.56
C VAL A 36 1.94 -5.03 -2.98
N GLN A 37 0.95 -4.22 -3.34
CA GLN A 37 0.90 -3.53 -4.64
C GLN A 37 2.15 -2.67 -4.88
N SER A 38 2.58 -1.89 -3.89
CA SER A 38 3.78 -1.04 -3.99
C SER A 38 5.05 -1.86 -4.20
N ILE A 39 5.18 -3.00 -3.51
CA ILE A 39 6.30 -3.94 -3.67
C ILE A 39 6.30 -4.57 -5.08
N LEU A 40 5.13 -4.97 -5.60
CA LEU A 40 5.00 -5.50 -6.95
C LEU A 40 5.39 -4.45 -8.01
N LEU A 41 4.90 -3.22 -7.88
CA LEU A 41 5.26 -2.11 -8.77
C LEU A 41 6.76 -1.82 -8.72
N PHE A 42 7.35 -1.86 -7.53
CA PHE A 42 8.79 -1.70 -7.35
C PHE A 42 9.58 -2.80 -8.07
N LEU A 43 9.21 -4.06 -7.90
CA LEU A 43 9.84 -5.20 -8.58
C LEU A 43 9.76 -5.06 -10.10
N VAL A 44 8.61 -4.65 -10.64
CA VAL A 44 8.46 -4.41 -12.09
C VAL A 44 9.39 -3.30 -12.56
N ARG A 45 9.51 -2.19 -11.80
CA ARG A 45 10.35 -1.06 -12.21
C ARG A 45 11.84 -1.35 -12.07
N PHE A 46 12.22 -2.04 -11.01
CA PHE A 46 13.61 -2.37 -10.71
C PHE A 46 14.15 -3.48 -11.63
N LEU A 47 13.41 -4.59 -11.77
CA LEU A 47 13.86 -5.74 -12.56
C LEU A 47 13.64 -5.57 -14.06
N TRP A 48 12.51 -4.96 -14.46
CA TRP A 48 12.10 -4.93 -15.87
C TRP A 48 12.48 -3.63 -16.59
N ILE A 49 12.26 -2.48 -15.94
CA ILE A 49 12.60 -1.16 -16.48
C ILE A 49 14.07 -0.78 -16.19
N LYS A 50 14.75 -1.52 -15.29
CA LYS A 50 16.12 -1.25 -14.83
C LYS A 50 16.32 0.19 -14.34
N GLU A 51 15.28 0.77 -13.73
CA GLU A 51 15.42 2.08 -13.09
C GLU A 51 16.30 1.97 -11.83
N SER A 52 16.98 3.06 -11.47
CA SER A 52 17.82 3.06 -10.28
C SER A 52 16.99 2.75 -9.04
N PHE A 53 17.58 2.01 -8.09
CA PHE A 53 16.90 1.51 -6.90
C PHE A 53 16.12 2.60 -6.16
N SER A 54 16.75 3.77 -5.93
CA SER A 54 16.11 4.92 -5.26
C SER A 54 14.95 5.50 -6.08
N LYS A 55 15.08 5.57 -7.40
CA LYS A 55 14.06 6.15 -8.28
C LYS A 55 12.85 5.22 -8.43
N ALA A 56 13.11 3.92 -8.58
CA ALA A 56 12.08 2.90 -8.58
C ALA A 56 11.36 2.84 -7.22
N LEU A 57 12.07 2.96 -6.09
CA LEU A 57 11.48 2.97 -4.74
C LEU A 57 10.53 4.14 -4.56
N ILE A 58 11.01 5.37 -4.77
CA ILE A 58 10.23 6.60 -4.58
C ILE A 58 9.01 6.61 -5.49
N SER A 59 9.17 6.15 -6.73
CA SER A 59 8.10 6.21 -7.70
C SER A 59 7.09 5.05 -7.58
N SER A 60 7.41 4.01 -6.78
CA SER A 60 6.51 2.89 -6.48
C SER A 60 5.85 3.00 -5.11
N PHE A 61 6.49 3.68 -4.16
CA PHE A 61 5.88 4.03 -2.89
C PHE A 61 5.02 5.28 -3.07
N ASP A 62 3.72 5.05 -3.26
CA ASP A 62 2.75 6.14 -3.15
C ASP A 62 2.86 6.73 -1.74
N LEU A 63 3.22 8.01 -1.63
CA LEU A 63 3.35 8.75 -0.37
C LEU A 63 2.10 8.60 0.53
N LEU A 64 0.95 8.37 -0.09
CA LEU A 64 -0.31 8.03 0.55
C LEU A 64 -0.21 6.75 1.40
N THR A 65 0.42 5.69 0.90
CA THR A 65 0.59 4.44 1.65
C THR A 65 1.41 4.69 2.90
N ILE A 66 2.55 5.40 2.77
CA ILE A 66 3.40 5.80 3.90
C ILE A 66 2.65 6.66 4.91
N ALA A 67 1.90 7.66 4.44
CA ALA A 67 1.09 8.51 5.30
C ALA A 67 0.03 7.69 6.08
N VAL A 68 -0.64 6.74 5.42
CA VAL A 68 -1.62 5.85 6.07
C VAL A 68 -0.94 4.90 7.07
N VAL A 69 0.28 4.39 6.79
CA VAL A 69 1.08 3.61 7.77
C VAL A 69 1.25 4.42 9.05
N ILE A 70 1.71 5.66 8.91
CA ILE A 70 2.06 6.54 10.02
C ILE A 70 0.81 6.89 10.82
N ILE A 71 -0.28 7.28 10.15
CA ILE A 71 -1.55 7.61 10.80
C ILE A 71 -2.12 6.38 11.53
N TYR A 72 -2.04 5.18 10.93
CA TYR A 72 -2.50 3.96 11.58
C TYR A 72 -1.65 3.57 12.80
N LEU A 73 -0.33 3.72 12.72
CA LEU A 73 0.58 3.51 13.86
C LEU A 73 0.20 4.43 15.03
N ILE A 74 -0.01 5.71 14.74
CA ILE A 74 -0.44 6.71 15.74
C ILE A 74 -1.81 6.33 16.31
N TYR A 75 -2.79 5.99 15.47
CA TYR A 75 -4.13 5.57 15.92
C TYR A 75 -4.07 4.33 16.82
N LYS A 76 -3.30 3.32 16.43
CA LYS A 76 -3.17 2.06 17.19
C LYS A 76 -2.46 2.28 18.52
N LEU A 77 -1.40 3.10 18.55
CA LEU A 77 -0.71 3.49 19.78
C LEU A 77 -1.67 4.21 20.73
N ASN A 78 -2.40 5.22 20.24
CA ASN A 78 -3.38 5.95 21.06
C ASN A 78 -4.51 5.07 21.57
N LYS A 79 -5.02 4.13 20.76
CA LYS A 79 -6.07 3.21 21.19
C LYS A 79 -5.60 2.28 22.31
N ARG A 80 -4.35 1.80 22.28
CA ARG A 80 -3.78 1.00 23.37
C ARG A 80 -3.60 1.79 24.66
N ILE A 81 -3.11 3.03 24.56
CA ILE A 81 -2.92 3.91 25.72
C ILE A 81 -4.26 4.21 26.40
N LYS A 82 -5.30 4.49 25.61
CA LYS A 82 -6.65 4.77 26.13
C LYS A 82 -7.33 3.56 26.76
N HIS A 83 -6.90 2.34 26.44
CA HIS A 83 -7.42 1.11 27.03
C HIS A 83 -6.67 0.67 28.30
N GLN A 84 -5.45 1.17 28.53
CA GLN A 84 -4.66 0.94 29.75
C GLN A 84 -4.99 1.95 30.86
N ASN A 85 -5.51 3.14 30.51
CA ASN A 85 -5.89 4.20 31.45
C ASN A 85 -7.39 4.18 31.83
N LYS A 86 -8.10 3.08 31.57
CA LYS A 86 -9.50 2.88 31.96
C LYS A 86 -9.61 1.63 32.81
#